data_AF-A0AAP2CPT7-F1
#
_entry.id   AF-A0AAP2CPT7-F1
#
_cell.length_a   1.000
_cell.length_b   1.000
_cell.length_c   1.000
_cell.angle_alpha   90.00
_cell.angle_beta   90.00
_cell.angle_gamma   90.00
#
_symmetry.space_group_name_H-M   'P 1'
#
loop_
_entity.id
_entity.type
_entity.pdbx_description
1 polymer ?
#
loop_
_entity_poly.entity_id
_entity_poly.type
_entity_poly.pdbx_seq_one_letter_code
_entity_poly.pdbx_strand_id
1 'polypeptide(L)'
;MTDLPIPAPSPDTAERVTVEIVQAEIAIGALPDSDAPAWDRPSCPAGMIPEFAERPEGLRLYAVLDGVRRAEAVGMNNLDCLDPELPAEPLFQTGSAQDAQGPWLVDLSRAGREWDKFIEDFFADHMGKGTGVFLRCTAGFDELRSHLRGLLKVTHGEERRADRFFRFWDPLTTGVFLTHIAQRPEHVQRFCFTRSGAVIEWYVEDTAELFVRHTPCGAPAPMRARRPLHLDPADEAALGTVAMVALAQAISQWIGSDYSAQLNSPARSRLREIGNHVVARGRSFGFALKDEFSYLAHLMVHFGGWFFETEHVPELQAILWQPAPSRHQAMQQVFPAAWEASPFARVAQARAGFVADLQGLNDAPFFEDGALQPLVDRHFAAEDHHMLGRLWQVGVAHAQFQGAPDHTLTTIGLLTLLLGYRFYEDPFVMHAPVPTDTAGWEEMCRTCWDMAKETAHG
;
A
#
# COMPACT_ATOMS: atom_id res chain seq x y z
N MET A 1 -53.64 1.33 -52.29
CA MET A 1 -52.25 0.91 -52.04
C MET A 1 -51.65 1.99 -51.16
N THR A 2 -51.64 1.75 -49.86
CA THR A 2 -51.25 2.70 -48.83
C THR A 2 -49.92 2.19 -48.29
N ASP A 3 -48.85 2.94 -48.51
CA ASP A 3 -47.51 2.59 -48.04
C ASP A 3 -47.49 2.53 -46.51
N LEU A 4 -47.21 1.35 -45.98
CA LEU A 4 -46.94 1.16 -44.56
C LEU A 4 -45.51 1.62 -44.26
N PRO A 5 -45.28 2.43 -43.20
CA PRO A 5 -43.95 2.86 -42.82
C PRO A 5 -43.16 1.68 -42.25
N ILE A 6 -41.94 1.49 -42.74
CA ILE A 6 -40.95 0.56 -42.20
C ILE A 6 -40.63 1.01 -40.77
N PRO A 7 -40.74 0.15 -39.74
CA PRO A 7 -40.40 0.53 -38.38
C PRO A 7 -38.90 0.83 -38.30
N ALA A 8 -38.56 1.96 -37.68
CA ALA A 8 -37.18 2.28 -37.34
C ALA A 8 -36.64 1.18 -36.39
N PRO A 9 -35.38 0.73 -36.58
CA PRO A 9 -34.79 -0.23 -35.66
C PRO A 9 -34.79 0.33 -34.23
N SER A 10 -35.29 -0.45 -33.28
CA SER A 10 -35.24 -0.12 -31.85
C SER A 10 -33.79 0.12 -31.41
N PRO A 11 -33.49 1.20 -30.69
CA PRO A 11 -32.11 1.54 -30.32
C PRO A 11 -31.58 0.79 -29.08
N ASP A 12 -32.18 -0.32 -28.63
CA ASP A 12 -31.93 -0.79 -27.26
C ASP A 12 -31.84 -2.31 -27.06
N THR A 13 -30.92 -2.93 -27.81
CA THR A 13 -30.23 -4.15 -27.38
C THR A 13 -28.78 -4.05 -27.84
N ALA A 14 -28.08 -3.02 -27.38
CA ALA A 14 -26.62 -3.10 -27.33
C ALA A 14 -26.31 -4.15 -26.25
N GLU A 15 -25.83 -5.32 -26.69
CA GLU A 15 -25.25 -6.35 -25.82
C GLU A 15 -24.31 -5.64 -24.83
N ARG A 16 -24.72 -5.57 -23.56
CA ARG A 16 -23.91 -4.91 -22.54
C ARG A 16 -22.62 -5.69 -22.42
N VAL A 17 -21.51 -5.03 -22.68
CA VAL A 17 -20.17 -5.57 -22.42
C VAL A 17 -20.07 -5.83 -20.93
N THR A 18 -20.10 -7.09 -20.52
CA THR A 18 -19.89 -7.52 -19.13
C THR A 18 -18.45 -7.99 -19.01
N VAL A 19 -17.54 -7.04 -18.85
CA VAL A 19 -16.12 -7.34 -18.64
C VAL A 19 -15.68 -6.64 -17.37
N GLU A 20 -15.04 -7.38 -16.47
CA GLU A 20 -14.54 -6.90 -15.18
C GLU A 20 -13.14 -7.47 -14.90
N ILE A 21 -12.49 -6.99 -13.84
CA ILE A 21 -11.20 -7.52 -13.39
C ILE A 21 -11.38 -8.19 -12.03
N VAL A 22 -10.97 -9.44 -11.93
CA VAL A 22 -10.81 -10.16 -10.66
C VAL A 22 -9.36 -10.03 -10.20
N GLN A 23 -9.16 -9.73 -8.93
CA GLN A 23 -7.85 -9.60 -8.31
C GLN A 23 -7.55 -10.84 -7.47
N ALA A 24 -6.30 -11.32 -7.54
CA ALA A 24 -5.78 -12.35 -6.67
C ALA A 24 -4.40 -11.95 -6.15
N GLU A 25 -4.24 -11.99 -4.83
CA GLU A 25 -2.95 -11.78 -4.17
C GLU A 25 -2.09 -13.05 -4.27
N ILE A 26 -0.83 -12.88 -4.64
CA ILE A 26 0.16 -13.95 -4.77
C ILE A 26 1.33 -13.62 -3.86
N ALA A 27 1.33 -14.26 -2.69
CA ALA A 27 2.46 -14.19 -1.77
C ALA A 27 3.67 -14.90 -2.39
N ILE A 28 4.75 -14.17 -2.56
CA ILE A 28 5.92 -14.64 -3.31
C ILE A 28 6.79 -15.54 -2.43
N GLY A 29 6.74 -15.32 -1.11
CA GLY A 29 7.70 -15.88 -0.14
C GLY A 29 9.11 -15.35 -0.39
N ALA A 30 10.01 -15.48 0.59
CA ALA A 30 11.42 -15.32 0.30
C ALA A 30 11.87 -16.42 -0.66
N LEU A 31 12.82 -16.12 -1.56
CA LEU A 31 13.58 -17.20 -2.19
C LEU A 31 14.17 -18.04 -1.05
N PRO A 32 13.94 -19.36 -1.03
CA PRO A 32 14.41 -20.17 0.09
C PRO A 32 15.93 -20.03 0.19
N ASP A 33 16.42 -19.59 1.36
CA ASP A 33 17.82 -19.71 1.74
C ASP A 33 18.13 -21.21 1.76
N SER A 34 18.66 -21.68 0.64
CA SER A 34 18.88 -23.08 0.41
C SER A 34 20.37 -23.36 0.45
N ASP A 35 20.77 -24.24 1.36
CA ASP A 35 22.09 -24.89 1.36
C ASP A 35 22.30 -25.75 0.09
N ALA A 36 21.27 -25.90 -0.76
CA ALA A 36 21.43 -26.54 -2.06
C ALA A 36 22.37 -25.73 -2.96
N PRO A 37 23.17 -26.42 -3.79
CA PRO A 37 23.99 -25.77 -4.80
C PRO A 37 23.15 -24.86 -5.70
N ALA A 38 23.75 -23.79 -6.25
CA ALA A 38 23.06 -22.79 -7.07
C ALA A 38 22.23 -23.40 -8.23
N TRP A 39 22.66 -24.53 -8.80
CA TRP A 39 21.94 -25.21 -9.88
C TRP A 39 20.71 -26.02 -9.45
N ASP A 40 20.53 -26.27 -8.14
CA ASP A 40 19.36 -26.94 -7.56
C ASP A 40 18.41 -25.95 -6.86
N ARG A 41 18.72 -24.65 -6.90
CA ARG A 41 17.86 -23.60 -6.33
C ARG A 41 16.73 -23.27 -7.30
N PRO A 42 15.49 -23.07 -6.82
CA PRO A 42 14.42 -22.62 -7.68
C PRO A 42 14.71 -21.19 -8.15
N SER A 43 14.76 -20.98 -9.47
CA SER A 43 14.98 -19.65 -10.07
C SER A 43 13.80 -18.69 -9.83
N CYS A 44 12.62 -19.22 -9.51
CA CYS A 44 11.40 -18.47 -9.28
C CYS A 44 10.88 -18.74 -7.86
N PRO A 45 10.42 -17.72 -7.12
CA PRO A 45 9.83 -17.93 -5.80
C PRO A 45 8.61 -18.84 -5.85
N ALA A 46 8.40 -19.63 -4.80
CA ALA A 46 7.43 -20.72 -4.80
C ALA A 46 6.00 -20.28 -5.16
N GLY A 47 5.58 -19.10 -4.70
CA GLY A 47 4.25 -18.56 -5.01
C GLY A 47 4.05 -18.21 -6.50
N MET A 48 5.12 -17.96 -7.24
CA MET A 48 5.09 -17.57 -8.65
C MET A 48 5.30 -18.75 -9.61
N ILE A 49 5.78 -19.91 -9.13
CA ILE A 49 6.00 -21.10 -9.96
C ILE A 49 4.73 -21.53 -10.72
N PRO A 50 3.54 -21.67 -10.09
CA PRO A 50 2.33 -22.07 -10.81
C PRO A 50 1.91 -21.06 -11.89
N GLU A 51 2.31 -19.80 -11.73
CA GLU A 51 1.93 -18.73 -12.64
C GLU A 51 2.90 -18.62 -13.82
N PHE A 52 4.21 -18.84 -13.58
CA PHE A 52 5.27 -18.56 -14.54
C PHE A 52 5.84 -19.83 -15.20
N ALA A 53 5.93 -20.94 -14.46
CA ALA A 53 6.51 -22.19 -14.95
C ALA A 53 5.44 -23.13 -15.52
N GLU A 54 4.30 -23.27 -14.86
CA GLU A 54 3.19 -24.16 -15.27
C GLU A 54 2.27 -23.47 -16.28
N ARG A 55 2.63 -23.54 -17.57
CA ARG A 55 1.91 -22.83 -18.64
C ARG A 55 1.02 -23.76 -19.46
N PRO A 56 -0.30 -23.53 -19.50
CA PRO A 56 -1.19 -24.18 -20.45
C PRO A 56 -0.74 -23.94 -21.90
N GLU A 57 -1.05 -24.88 -22.79
CA GLU A 57 -0.68 -24.79 -24.21
C GLU A 57 -1.24 -23.50 -24.85
N GLY A 58 -0.39 -22.76 -25.55
CA GLY A 58 -0.74 -21.51 -26.22
C GLY A 58 -0.71 -20.27 -25.33
N LEU A 59 -0.55 -20.42 -24.00
CA LEU A 59 -0.40 -19.30 -23.08
C LEU A 59 1.08 -18.88 -22.96
N ARG A 60 1.32 -17.58 -23.05
CA ARG A 60 2.66 -16.98 -23.13
C ARG A 60 2.89 -16.05 -21.95
N LEU A 61 4.14 -15.97 -21.52
CA LEU A 61 4.60 -15.08 -20.45
C LEU A 61 5.46 -13.98 -21.05
N TYR A 62 5.22 -12.75 -20.64
CA TYR A 62 5.97 -11.58 -21.06
C TYR A 62 6.35 -10.73 -19.86
N ALA A 63 7.43 -9.95 -20.00
CA ALA A 63 7.75 -8.87 -19.08
C ALA A 63 7.74 -7.53 -19.83
N VAL A 64 7.21 -6.49 -19.20
CA VAL A 64 7.35 -5.11 -19.66
C VAL A 64 8.23 -4.37 -18.68
N LEU A 65 9.46 -4.05 -19.09
CA LEU A 65 10.49 -3.48 -18.22
C LEU A 65 10.79 -2.03 -18.55
N ASP A 66 10.99 -1.20 -17.54
CA ASP A 66 11.46 0.18 -17.65
C ASP A 66 12.98 0.19 -17.87
N GLY A 67 13.42 0.65 -19.05
CA GLY A 67 14.84 0.67 -19.40
C GLY A 67 15.69 1.54 -18.46
N VAL A 68 15.15 2.65 -17.94
CA VAL A 68 15.85 3.53 -17.00
C VAL A 68 15.99 2.85 -15.65
N ARG A 69 14.89 2.35 -15.07
CA ARG A 69 14.95 1.70 -13.74
C ARG A 69 15.76 0.40 -13.78
N ARG A 70 15.77 -0.31 -14.91
CA ARG A 70 16.69 -1.43 -15.10
C ARG A 70 18.14 -0.97 -15.04
N ALA A 71 18.51 0.08 -15.77
CA ALA A 71 19.87 0.62 -15.73
C ALA A 71 20.27 1.11 -14.32
N GLU A 72 19.34 1.68 -13.57
CA GLU A 72 19.56 2.07 -12.17
C GLU A 72 19.75 0.83 -11.26
N ALA A 73 19.01 -0.25 -11.50
CA ALA A 73 19.04 -1.45 -10.66
C ALA A 73 20.31 -2.31 -10.88
N VAL A 74 20.76 -2.48 -12.13
CA VAL A 74 21.88 -3.37 -12.50
C VAL A 74 23.05 -2.66 -13.20
N GLY A 75 23.03 -1.32 -13.21
CA GLY A 75 24.11 -0.47 -13.74
C GLY A 75 24.07 -0.22 -15.25
N MET A 76 23.27 -0.97 -16.01
CA MET A 76 23.08 -0.75 -17.46
C MET A 76 21.76 -1.34 -17.97
N ASN A 77 21.22 -0.80 -19.07
CA ASN A 77 20.13 -1.46 -19.79
C ASN A 77 20.71 -2.37 -20.88
N ASN A 78 20.66 -3.68 -20.64
CA ASN A 78 21.20 -4.72 -21.52
C ASN A 78 20.11 -5.64 -22.10
N LEU A 79 18.87 -5.16 -22.23
CA LEU A 79 17.76 -5.99 -22.70
C LEU A 79 17.88 -6.40 -24.17
N ASP A 80 18.60 -5.62 -24.98
CA ASP A 80 18.93 -5.98 -26.36
C ASP A 80 19.83 -7.21 -26.46
N CYS A 81 20.63 -7.49 -25.43
CA CYS A 81 21.53 -8.64 -25.36
C CYS A 81 20.80 -9.96 -25.06
N LEU A 82 19.50 -9.93 -24.81
CA LEU A 82 18.68 -11.13 -24.59
C LEU A 82 18.25 -11.81 -25.90
N ASP A 83 18.28 -11.09 -27.03
CA ASP A 83 17.96 -11.62 -28.36
C ASP A 83 19.17 -12.39 -28.94
N PRO A 84 19.00 -13.60 -29.50
CA PRO A 84 17.75 -14.27 -29.89
C PRO A 84 17.14 -15.24 -28.88
N GLU A 85 17.76 -15.46 -27.72
CA GLU A 85 17.31 -16.43 -26.74
C GLU A 85 15.94 -16.06 -26.15
N LEU A 86 15.77 -14.80 -25.76
CA LEU A 86 14.53 -14.18 -25.30
C LEU A 86 14.27 -12.91 -26.14
N PRO A 87 13.37 -12.95 -27.13
CA PRO A 87 13.03 -11.79 -27.95
C PRO A 87 12.69 -10.56 -27.09
N ALA A 88 13.39 -9.46 -27.32
CA ALA A 88 13.26 -8.24 -26.53
C ALA A 88 13.27 -7.01 -27.44
N GLU A 89 12.21 -6.19 -27.36
CA GLU A 89 12.11 -4.98 -28.19
C GLU A 89 11.58 -3.77 -27.42
N PRO A 90 12.11 -2.55 -27.70
CA PRO A 90 11.59 -1.33 -27.11
C PRO A 90 10.20 -0.98 -27.68
N LEU A 91 9.35 -0.37 -26.86
CA LEU A 91 8.01 0.05 -27.29
C LEU A 91 7.98 1.45 -27.89
N PHE A 92 9.02 2.30 -27.80
CA PHE A 92 8.97 3.64 -28.40
C PHE A 92 9.27 3.64 -29.92
N GLN A 93 10.21 2.83 -30.43
CA GLN A 93 10.64 2.79 -31.85
C GLN A 93 10.78 4.17 -32.50
N THR A 94 11.50 5.05 -31.82
CA THR A 94 11.85 6.38 -32.31
C THR A 94 13.11 6.36 -33.17
N GLY A 95 13.90 5.27 -33.09
CA GLY A 95 15.24 5.19 -33.69
C GLY A 95 16.25 6.09 -32.97
N SER A 96 15.95 6.47 -31.72
CA SER A 96 16.75 7.39 -30.91
C SER A 96 17.14 6.74 -29.58
N ALA A 97 17.99 7.42 -28.81
CA ALA A 97 18.35 7.01 -27.45
C ALA A 97 17.13 6.85 -26.51
N GLN A 98 15.97 7.45 -26.85
CA GLN A 98 14.73 7.26 -26.10
C GLN A 98 14.26 5.81 -26.10
N ASP A 99 14.58 5.03 -27.13
CA ASP A 99 14.18 3.62 -27.19
C ASP A 99 14.88 2.78 -26.11
N ALA A 100 16.14 3.11 -25.80
CA ALA A 100 16.88 2.48 -24.71
C ALA A 100 16.39 2.92 -23.31
N GLN A 101 15.74 4.08 -23.21
CA GLN A 101 15.20 4.60 -21.93
C GLN A 101 13.72 4.25 -21.73
N GLY A 102 13.03 3.84 -22.79
CA GLY A 102 11.61 3.53 -22.76
C GLY A 102 11.30 2.15 -22.17
N PRO A 103 10.02 1.77 -22.19
CA PRO A 103 9.62 0.42 -21.83
C PRO A 103 10.00 -0.59 -22.92
N TRP A 104 10.40 -1.78 -22.49
CA TRP A 104 10.78 -2.92 -23.33
C TRP A 104 9.81 -4.07 -23.10
N LEU A 105 9.42 -4.77 -24.16
CA LEU A 105 8.69 -6.03 -24.07
C LEU A 105 9.68 -7.18 -24.26
N VAL A 106 9.70 -8.13 -23.33
CA VAL A 106 10.51 -9.35 -23.38
C VAL A 106 9.59 -10.57 -23.45
N ASP A 107 9.83 -11.46 -24.41
CA ASP A 107 9.13 -12.74 -24.52
C ASP A 107 9.79 -13.80 -23.64
N LEU A 108 9.09 -14.18 -22.57
CA LEU A 108 9.52 -15.20 -21.61
C LEU A 108 8.84 -16.55 -21.86
N SER A 109 8.24 -16.75 -23.04
CA SER A 109 7.49 -17.97 -23.37
C SER A 109 8.37 -19.20 -23.57
N ARG A 110 9.66 -19.02 -23.82
CA ARG A 110 10.62 -20.12 -24.03
C ARG A 110 11.36 -20.39 -22.73
N ALA A 111 11.10 -21.54 -22.11
CA ALA A 111 11.91 -22.01 -20.98
C ALA A 111 13.33 -22.37 -21.46
N GLY A 112 14.30 -22.22 -20.57
CA GLY A 112 15.71 -22.50 -20.82
C GLY A 112 16.60 -21.68 -19.91
N ARG A 113 17.92 -21.86 -20.04
CA ARG A 113 18.90 -21.24 -19.14
C ARG A 113 18.79 -19.71 -19.06
N GLU A 114 18.60 -19.03 -20.19
CA GLU A 114 18.45 -17.56 -20.17
C GLU A 114 17.15 -17.11 -19.51
N TRP A 115 16.08 -17.92 -19.59
CA TRP A 115 14.85 -17.67 -18.84
C TRP A 115 15.08 -17.85 -17.33
N ASP A 116 15.72 -18.95 -16.92
CA ASP A 116 16.00 -19.23 -15.50
C ASP A 116 16.82 -18.09 -14.89
N LYS A 117 17.89 -17.69 -15.59
CA LYS A 117 18.75 -16.58 -15.19
C LYS A 117 17.99 -15.26 -15.13
N PHE A 118 17.19 -14.93 -16.15
CA PHE A 118 16.43 -13.69 -16.17
C PHE A 118 15.47 -13.61 -14.97
N ILE A 119 14.78 -14.70 -14.65
CA ILE A 119 13.82 -14.75 -13.53
C ILE A 119 14.57 -14.65 -12.20
N GLU A 120 15.67 -15.38 -12.03
CA GLU A 120 16.52 -15.30 -10.84
C GLU A 120 17.06 -13.87 -10.62
N ASP A 121 17.66 -13.27 -11.65
CA ASP A 121 18.17 -11.89 -11.63
C ASP A 121 17.04 -10.90 -11.32
N PHE A 122 15.83 -11.12 -11.86
CA PHE A 122 14.68 -10.26 -11.57
C PHE A 122 14.31 -10.27 -10.09
N PHE A 123 14.13 -11.46 -9.51
CA PHE A 123 13.71 -11.56 -8.11
C PHE A 123 14.82 -11.18 -7.12
N ALA A 124 16.09 -11.32 -7.50
CA ALA A 124 17.22 -10.89 -6.67
C ALA A 124 17.45 -9.37 -6.72
N ASP A 125 17.50 -8.80 -7.93
CA ASP A 125 18.02 -7.43 -8.13
C ASP A 125 16.96 -6.42 -8.55
N HIS A 126 15.77 -6.84 -8.96
CA HIS A 126 14.76 -5.95 -9.52
C HIS A 126 13.50 -5.82 -8.67
N MET A 127 13.20 -6.82 -7.84
CA MET A 127 12.08 -6.80 -6.89
C MET A 127 12.18 -5.59 -5.95
N GLY A 128 11.06 -4.92 -5.68
CA GLY A 128 11.01 -3.72 -4.83
C GLY A 128 11.39 -2.43 -5.53
N LYS A 129 11.94 -2.50 -6.75
CA LYS A 129 12.49 -1.33 -7.48
C LYS A 129 11.54 -0.81 -8.56
N GLY A 130 10.36 -1.43 -8.72
CA GLY A 130 9.36 -1.02 -9.69
C GLY A 130 9.87 -1.08 -11.14
N THR A 131 10.72 -2.04 -11.45
CA THR A 131 11.42 -2.12 -12.75
C THR A 131 10.53 -2.61 -13.88
N GLY A 132 9.37 -3.19 -13.60
CA GLY A 132 8.43 -3.62 -14.63
C GLY A 132 7.29 -4.49 -14.12
N VAL A 133 6.41 -4.87 -15.04
CA VAL A 133 5.25 -5.74 -14.81
C VAL A 133 5.36 -7.00 -15.65
N PHE A 134 4.71 -8.10 -15.23
CA PHE A 134 4.59 -9.29 -16.06
C PHE A 134 3.19 -9.41 -16.64
N LEU A 135 3.11 -10.02 -17.83
CA LEU A 135 1.86 -10.23 -18.54
C LEU A 135 1.74 -11.70 -18.94
N ARG A 136 0.52 -12.23 -18.84
CA ARG A 136 0.19 -13.55 -19.39
C ARG A 136 -0.88 -13.39 -20.46
N CYS A 137 -0.62 -13.90 -21.67
CA CYS A 137 -1.46 -13.64 -22.84
C CYS A 137 -1.35 -14.78 -23.86
N THR A 138 -2.39 -14.99 -24.68
CA THR A 138 -2.33 -15.95 -25.80
C THR A 138 -1.87 -15.32 -27.12
N ALA A 139 -1.83 -14.00 -27.20
CA ALA A 139 -1.35 -13.27 -28.37
C ALA A 139 0.15 -13.51 -28.58
N GLY A 140 0.58 -13.49 -29.85
CA GLY A 140 2.00 -13.50 -30.19
C GLY A 140 2.68 -12.17 -29.85
N PHE A 141 4.02 -12.18 -29.83
CA PHE A 141 4.85 -11.04 -29.46
C PHE A 141 4.48 -9.75 -30.21
N ASP A 142 4.41 -9.80 -31.54
CA ASP A 142 4.09 -8.64 -32.38
C ASP A 142 2.71 -8.04 -32.10
N GLU A 143 1.71 -8.91 -31.86
CA GLU A 143 0.36 -8.48 -31.57
C GLU A 143 0.28 -7.79 -30.21
N LEU A 144 0.85 -8.42 -29.17
CA LEU A 144 0.91 -7.85 -27.83
C LEU A 144 1.68 -6.54 -27.83
N ARG A 145 2.84 -6.51 -28.47
CA ARG A 145 3.67 -5.32 -28.63
C ARG A 145 2.91 -4.18 -29.31
N SER A 146 2.23 -4.48 -30.42
CA SER A 146 1.36 -3.52 -31.09
C SER A 146 0.24 -3.03 -30.17
N HIS A 147 -0.35 -3.91 -29.36
CA HIS A 147 -1.34 -3.54 -28.34
C HIS A 147 -0.79 -2.55 -27.33
N LEU A 148 0.30 -2.89 -26.65
CA LEU A 148 0.93 -2.08 -25.61
C LEU A 148 1.41 -0.73 -26.15
N ARG A 149 1.93 -0.67 -27.38
CA ARG A 149 2.26 0.59 -28.07
C ARG A 149 1.06 1.53 -28.19
N GLY A 150 -0.13 0.97 -28.38
CA GLY A 150 -1.38 1.72 -28.44
C GLY A 150 -1.85 2.28 -27.09
N LEU A 151 -1.22 1.88 -25.98
CA LEU A 151 -1.49 2.38 -24.62
C LEU A 151 -0.49 3.46 -24.19
N LEU A 152 0.65 3.60 -24.87
CA LEU A 152 1.69 4.56 -24.53
C LEU A 152 1.20 6.01 -24.51
N LYS A 153 0.24 6.35 -25.38
CA LYS A 153 -0.33 7.69 -25.46
C LYS A 153 -1.82 7.68 -25.18
N VAL A 154 -2.24 8.60 -24.33
CA VAL A 154 -3.63 8.73 -23.87
C VAL A 154 -4.19 10.09 -24.24
N THR A 155 -5.51 10.17 -24.41
CA THR A 155 -6.26 11.42 -24.56
C THR A 155 -6.85 11.85 -23.22
N HIS A 156 -6.95 13.15 -22.99
CA HIS A 156 -7.36 13.74 -21.72
C HIS A 156 -8.46 14.79 -21.96
N GLY A 157 -9.47 14.81 -21.11
CA GLY A 157 -10.61 15.75 -21.23
C GLY A 157 -11.30 15.73 -22.59
N GLU A 158 -11.82 16.86 -23.06
CA GLU A 158 -12.47 16.95 -24.38
C GLU A 158 -11.49 16.93 -25.56
N GLU A 159 -10.18 16.95 -25.30
CA GLU A 159 -9.16 16.97 -26.34
C GLU A 159 -9.03 15.61 -27.02
N ARG A 160 -9.17 15.61 -28.35
CA ARG A 160 -9.06 14.39 -29.17
C ARG A 160 -7.63 13.98 -29.51
N ARG A 161 -6.62 14.73 -29.05
CA ARG A 161 -5.21 14.48 -29.39
C ARG A 161 -4.53 13.73 -28.24
N ALA A 162 -3.91 12.59 -28.56
CA ALA A 162 -3.13 11.84 -27.58
C ALA A 162 -1.75 12.49 -27.42
N ASP A 163 -1.54 13.21 -26.33
CA ASP A 163 -0.37 14.06 -26.08
C ASP A 163 0.42 13.67 -24.81
N ARG A 164 -0.20 12.94 -23.87
CA ARG A 164 0.45 12.47 -22.63
C ARG A 164 0.88 11.02 -22.73
N PHE A 165 2.03 10.72 -22.12
CA PHE A 165 2.50 9.35 -21.95
C PHE A 165 1.85 8.70 -20.73
N PHE A 166 1.35 7.49 -20.90
CA PHE A 166 0.83 6.67 -19.81
C PHE A 166 1.83 5.57 -19.45
N ARG A 167 2.39 5.66 -18.24
CA ARG A 167 3.43 4.74 -17.73
C ARG A 167 2.85 3.43 -17.22
N PHE A 168 2.10 2.70 -18.06
CA PHE A 168 1.49 1.40 -17.69
C PHE A 168 2.51 0.28 -17.40
N TRP A 169 3.81 0.54 -17.55
CA TRP A 169 4.86 -0.41 -17.22
C TRP A 169 5.45 -0.16 -15.82
N ASP A 170 5.09 0.96 -15.17
CA ASP A 170 5.40 1.20 -13.77
C ASP A 170 4.40 0.42 -12.89
N PRO A 171 4.86 -0.52 -12.04
CA PRO A 171 3.96 -1.38 -11.27
C PRO A 171 2.95 -0.60 -10.44
N LEU A 172 3.39 0.48 -9.80
CA LEU A 172 2.52 1.29 -8.95
C LEU A 172 1.41 1.96 -9.76
N THR A 173 1.76 2.60 -10.88
CA THR A 173 0.80 3.22 -11.81
C THR A 173 -0.21 2.19 -12.30
N THR A 174 0.26 1.00 -12.67
CA THR A 174 -0.57 -0.07 -13.23
C THR A 174 -1.49 -0.70 -12.19
N GLY A 175 -1.00 -0.95 -10.98
CA GLY A 175 -1.80 -1.47 -9.87
C GLY A 175 -2.93 -0.52 -9.48
N VAL A 176 -2.62 0.77 -9.34
CA VAL A 176 -3.63 1.81 -9.08
C VAL A 176 -4.65 1.88 -10.21
N PHE A 177 -4.19 1.92 -11.47
CA PHE A 177 -5.07 2.06 -12.62
C PHE A 177 -5.98 0.84 -12.81
N LEU A 178 -5.44 -0.38 -12.78
CA LEU A 178 -6.21 -1.63 -12.92
C LEU A 178 -7.26 -1.78 -11.82
N THR A 179 -6.92 -1.41 -10.58
CA THR A 179 -7.89 -1.40 -9.47
C THR A 179 -9.00 -0.39 -9.72
N HIS A 180 -8.66 0.82 -10.19
CA HIS A 180 -9.64 1.85 -10.51
C HIS A 180 -10.60 1.44 -11.63
N ILE A 181 -10.09 0.82 -12.69
CA ILE A 181 -10.90 0.47 -13.87
C ILE A 181 -11.61 -0.88 -13.77
N ALA A 182 -11.46 -1.62 -12.66
CA ALA A 182 -11.93 -3.00 -12.54
C ALA A 182 -13.41 -3.22 -12.90
N GLN A 183 -14.25 -2.21 -12.68
CA GLN A 183 -15.70 -2.24 -12.97
C GLN A 183 -16.09 -1.32 -14.14
N ARG A 184 -15.12 -0.91 -14.99
CA ARG A 184 -15.32 -0.01 -16.13
C ARG A 184 -15.09 -0.79 -17.44
N PRO A 185 -16.12 -1.45 -18.02
CA PRO A 185 -15.92 -2.44 -19.07
C PRO A 185 -15.20 -1.92 -20.31
N GLU A 186 -15.41 -0.65 -20.69
CA GLU A 186 -14.73 -0.04 -21.83
C GLU A 186 -13.21 0.08 -21.61
N HIS A 187 -12.80 0.47 -20.40
CA HIS A 187 -11.40 0.56 -20.00
C HIS A 187 -10.78 -0.83 -19.87
N VAL A 188 -11.47 -1.77 -19.22
CA VAL A 188 -10.99 -3.16 -19.10
C VAL A 188 -10.81 -3.77 -20.48
N GLN A 189 -11.78 -3.61 -21.38
CA GLN A 189 -11.69 -4.07 -22.76
C GLN A 189 -10.49 -3.44 -23.48
N ARG A 190 -10.28 -2.13 -23.32
CA ARG A 190 -9.18 -1.43 -24.01
C ARG A 190 -7.81 -1.84 -23.51
N PHE A 191 -7.68 -2.09 -22.22
CA PHE A 191 -6.39 -2.28 -21.53
C PHE A 191 -6.01 -3.76 -21.39
N CYS A 192 -6.99 -4.66 -21.28
CA CYS A 192 -6.75 -6.08 -20.99
C CYS A 192 -7.09 -7.03 -22.15
N PHE A 193 -7.51 -6.52 -23.32
CA PHE A 193 -7.79 -7.35 -24.49
C PHE A 193 -7.10 -6.81 -25.75
N THR A 194 -6.44 -7.71 -26.48
CA THR A 194 -5.84 -7.35 -27.77
C THR A 194 -6.90 -7.13 -28.83
N ARG A 195 -6.47 -6.76 -30.05
CA ARG A 195 -7.41 -6.54 -31.16
C ARG A 195 -8.09 -7.84 -31.60
N SER A 196 -7.39 -8.97 -31.51
CA SER A 196 -7.99 -10.28 -31.78
C SER A 196 -8.92 -10.76 -30.66
N GLY A 197 -8.98 -10.05 -29.54
CA GLY A 197 -9.70 -10.46 -28.34
C GLY A 197 -8.87 -11.35 -27.41
N ALA A 198 -7.57 -11.52 -27.64
CA ALA A 198 -6.70 -12.25 -26.72
C ALA A 198 -6.65 -11.53 -25.37
N VAL A 199 -6.76 -12.32 -24.31
CA VAL A 199 -6.80 -11.84 -22.93
C VAL A 199 -5.39 -11.52 -22.43
N ILE A 200 -5.23 -10.40 -21.75
CA ILE A 200 -4.01 -9.99 -21.07
C ILE A 200 -4.27 -9.98 -19.57
N GLU A 201 -3.65 -10.92 -18.86
CA GLU A 201 -3.58 -10.89 -17.40
C GLU A 201 -2.33 -10.11 -16.98
N TRP A 202 -2.47 -9.30 -15.95
CA TRP A 202 -1.40 -8.45 -15.45
C TRP A 202 -0.94 -8.92 -14.08
N TYR A 203 0.36 -9.05 -13.91
CA TYR A 203 1.00 -9.36 -12.63
C TYR A 203 1.79 -8.13 -12.23
N VAL A 204 1.29 -7.47 -11.20
CA VAL A 204 1.80 -6.19 -10.73
C VAL A 204 2.39 -6.39 -9.35
N GLU A 205 3.62 -5.93 -9.17
CA GLU A 205 4.22 -5.85 -7.85
C GLU A 205 3.45 -4.83 -6.99
N ASP A 206 2.91 -5.28 -5.85
CA ASP A 206 2.32 -4.39 -4.83
C ASP A 206 3.35 -4.05 -3.75
N THR A 207 4.10 -5.07 -3.31
CA THR A 207 5.21 -4.94 -2.37
C THR A 207 6.34 -5.89 -2.75
N ALA A 208 7.50 -5.76 -2.11
CA ALA A 208 8.64 -6.65 -2.33
C ALA A 208 8.35 -8.15 -2.10
N GLU A 209 7.22 -8.51 -1.48
CA GLU A 209 6.81 -9.90 -1.20
C GLU A 209 5.45 -10.28 -1.79
N LEU A 210 4.80 -9.37 -2.51
CA LEU A 210 3.44 -9.56 -3.00
C LEU A 210 3.28 -9.10 -4.44
N PHE A 211 2.82 -10.01 -5.29
CA PHE A 211 2.21 -9.67 -6.58
C PHE A 211 0.69 -9.66 -6.45
N VAL A 212 0.05 -8.79 -7.20
CA VAL A 212 -1.39 -8.84 -7.46
C VAL A 212 -1.57 -9.24 -8.92
N ARG A 213 -2.29 -10.36 -9.13
CA ARG A 213 -2.74 -10.77 -10.45
C ARG A 213 -4.10 -10.14 -10.73
N HIS A 214 -4.18 -9.42 -11.84
CA HIS A 214 -5.41 -8.85 -12.37
C HIS A 214 -5.85 -9.66 -13.58
N THR A 215 -6.89 -10.47 -13.40
CA THR A 215 -7.45 -11.35 -14.43
C THR A 215 -8.74 -10.71 -14.95
N PRO A 216 -8.78 -10.25 -16.20
CA PRO A 216 -10.03 -9.82 -16.80
C PRO A 216 -10.96 -11.03 -17.02
N CYS A 217 -12.23 -10.88 -16.68
CA CYS A 217 -13.27 -11.89 -16.87
C CYS A 217 -14.38 -11.34 -17.76
N GLY A 218 -15.04 -12.24 -18.52
CA GLY A 218 -16.15 -11.89 -19.40
C GLY A 218 -15.80 -11.88 -20.89
N ALA A 219 -16.77 -11.50 -21.72
CA ALA A 219 -16.64 -11.51 -23.18
C ALA A 219 -16.41 -10.08 -23.71
N PRO A 220 -15.26 -9.80 -24.33
CA PRO A 220 -15.00 -8.47 -24.89
C PRO A 220 -15.88 -8.23 -26.12
N ALA A 221 -16.34 -6.99 -26.32
CA ALA A 221 -16.97 -6.63 -27.59
C ALA A 221 -15.94 -6.66 -28.75
N PRO A 222 -16.39 -6.89 -30.00
CA PRO A 222 -15.52 -6.76 -31.16
C PRO A 222 -14.96 -5.34 -31.30
N MET A 223 -13.63 -5.18 -31.20
CA MET A 223 -12.98 -3.87 -31.35
C MET A 223 -12.86 -3.47 -32.83
N ARG A 224 -13.75 -2.61 -33.32
CA ARG A 224 -13.77 -2.16 -34.73
C ARG A 224 -12.64 -1.17 -35.08
N ALA A 225 -12.16 -0.34 -34.14
CA ALA A 225 -11.04 0.58 -34.35
C ALA A 225 -10.35 0.95 -33.02
N ARG A 226 -9.01 1.06 -33.01
CA ARG A 226 -8.25 1.51 -31.83
C ARG A 226 -8.30 3.03 -31.73
N ARG A 227 -9.17 3.54 -30.85
CA ARG A 227 -9.01 4.90 -30.32
C ARG A 227 -7.92 4.87 -29.24
N PRO A 228 -7.14 5.95 -29.08
CA PRO A 228 -6.30 6.11 -27.89
C PRO A 228 -7.12 5.86 -26.63
N LEU A 229 -6.48 5.31 -25.59
CA LEU A 229 -7.14 5.20 -24.29
C LEU A 229 -7.44 6.63 -23.80
N HIS A 230 -8.69 6.87 -23.43
CA HIS A 230 -9.13 8.14 -22.92
C HIS A 230 -9.19 8.08 -21.40
N LEU A 231 -8.46 8.99 -20.75
CA LEU A 231 -8.54 9.20 -19.32
C LEU A 231 -9.56 10.30 -19.07
N ASP A 232 -10.57 9.97 -18.26
CA ASP A 232 -11.52 10.94 -17.75
C ASP A 232 -11.05 11.53 -16.40
N PRO A 233 -11.75 12.54 -15.85
CA PRO A 233 -11.34 13.15 -14.58
C PRO A 233 -11.26 12.16 -13.40
N ALA A 234 -12.01 11.06 -13.41
CA ALA A 234 -11.92 10.04 -12.37
C ALA A 234 -10.65 9.18 -12.54
N ASP A 235 -10.30 8.83 -13.78
CA ASP A 235 -9.04 8.13 -14.09
C ASP A 235 -7.83 8.98 -13.67
N GLU A 236 -7.88 10.29 -13.94
CA GLU A 236 -6.83 11.23 -13.56
C GLU A 236 -6.72 11.43 -12.05
N ALA A 237 -7.86 11.51 -11.36
CA ALA A 237 -7.87 11.60 -9.90
C ALA A 237 -7.23 10.36 -9.28
N ALA A 238 -7.52 9.17 -9.82
CA ALA A 238 -6.88 7.92 -9.41
C ALA A 238 -5.38 7.91 -9.71
N LEU A 239 -4.96 8.30 -10.92
CA LEU A 239 -3.54 8.40 -11.24
C LEU A 239 -2.81 9.46 -10.42
N GLY A 240 -3.51 10.52 -10.01
CA GLY A 240 -3.02 11.53 -9.07
C GLY A 240 -2.71 10.98 -7.68
N THR A 241 -3.27 9.83 -7.29
CA THR A 241 -2.94 9.19 -6.01
C THR A 241 -1.66 8.36 -6.06
N VAL A 242 -1.11 8.06 -7.24
CA VAL A 242 0.11 7.23 -7.39
C VAL A 242 1.26 7.80 -6.56
N ALA A 243 1.49 9.12 -6.61
CA ALA A 243 2.54 9.76 -5.81
C ALA A 243 2.31 9.61 -4.29
N MET A 244 1.05 9.57 -3.85
CA MET A 244 0.70 9.39 -2.44
C MET A 244 0.87 7.94 -1.99
N VAL A 245 0.57 6.96 -2.84
CA VAL A 245 0.84 5.54 -2.53
C VAL A 245 2.35 5.28 -2.48
N ALA A 246 3.11 5.84 -3.43
CA ALA A 246 4.58 5.77 -3.39
C ALA A 246 5.14 6.38 -2.08
N LEU A 247 4.58 7.51 -1.65
CA LEU A 247 4.95 8.15 -0.41
C LEU A 247 4.61 7.29 0.82
N ALA A 248 3.42 6.66 0.85
CA ALA A 248 3.03 5.74 1.91
C ALA A 248 4.00 4.55 2.01
N GLN A 249 4.38 3.95 0.87
CA GLN A 249 5.37 2.86 0.82
C GLN A 249 6.74 3.33 1.34
N ALA A 250 7.21 4.50 0.91
CA ALA A 250 8.48 5.06 1.37
C ALA A 250 8.48 5.34 2.89
N ILE A 251 7.38 5.86 3.43
CA ILE A 251 7.21 6.07 4.88
C ILE A 251 7.19 4.73 5.61
N SER A 252 6.48 3.73 5.09
CA SER A 252 6.40 2.38 5.67
C SER A 252 7.80 1.75 5.79
N GLN A 253 8.60 1.86 4.73
CA GLN A 253 9.97 1.35 4.69
C GLN A 253 10.87 2.09 5.68
N TRP A 254 10.83 3.43 5.69
CA TRP A 254 11.61 4.25 6.61
C TRP A 254 11.24 4.00 8.09
N ILE A 255 9.95 3.87 8.39
CA ILE A 255 9.49 3.52 9.74
C ILE A 255 9.98 2.11 10.14
N GLY A 256 9.89 1.16 9.21
CA GLY A 256 10.37 -0.20 9.41
C GLY A 256 11.89 -0.33 9.59
N SER A 257 12.68 0.63 9.11
CA SER A 257 14.13 0.68 9.36
C SER A 257 14.48 1.42 10.64
N ASP A 258 14.01 2.66 10.78
CA ASP A 258 14.53 3.59 11.79
C ASP A 258 13.82 3.43 13.15
N TYR A 259 12.59 2.90 13.15
CA TYR A 259 11.75 2.75 14.34
C TYR A 259 11.38 1.30 14.65
N SER A 260 12.03 0.33 14.00
CA SER A 260 11.71 -1.10 14.16
C SER A 260 11.70 -1.54 15.63
N ALA A 261 12.71 -1.14 16.41
CA ALA A 261 12.80 -1.47 17.83
C ALA A 261 11.66 -0.84 18.64
N GLN A 262 11.32 0.43 18.39
CA GLN A 262 10.25 1.14 19.10
C GLN A 262 8.85 0.57 18.78
N LEU A 263 8.69 -0.03 17.61
CA LEU A 263 7.44 -0.63 17.15
C LEU A 263 7.36 -2.15 17.37
N ASN A 264 8.31 -2.72 18.11
CA ASN A 264 8.43 -4.15 18.39
C ASN A 264 8.52 -5.01 17.12
N SER A 265 9.37 -4.60 16.16
CA SER A 265 9.60 -5.28 14.87
C SER A 265 8.29 -5.62 14.14
N PRO A 266 7.49 -4.60 13.76
CA PRO A 266 6.15 -4.81 13.26
C PRO A 266 6.14 -5.62 11.97
N ALA A 267 5.11 -6.45 11.80
CA ALA A 267 4.87 -7.14 10.54
C ALA A 267 4.70 -6.15 9.38
N ARG A 268 5.05 -6.55 8.16
CA ARG A 268 5.00 -5.67 6.98
C ARG A 268 3.60 -5.15 6.65
N SER A 269 2.56 -5.95 6.90
CA SER A 269 1.16 -5.51 6.76
C SER A 269 0.86 -4.30 7.65
N ARG A 270 1.33 -4.32 8.91
CA ARG A 270 1.20 -3.20 9.85
C ARG A 270 2.02 -1.98 9.41
N LEU A 271 3.23 -2.17 8.89
CA LEU A 271 4.02 -1.07 8.33
C LEU A 271 3.29 -0.37 7.17
N ARG A 272 2.66 -1.15 6.27
CA ARG A 272 1.85 -0.61 5.16
C ARG A 272 0.70 0.25 5.68
N GLU A 273 0.03 -0.18 6.74
CA GLU A 273 -1.05 0.59 7.35
C GLU A 273 -0.57 1.86 8.05
N ILE A 274 0.58 1.81 8.70
CA ILE A 274 1.24 3.00 9.24
C ILE A 274 1.45 4.03 8.11
N GLY A 275 2.06 3.63 7.00
CA GLY A 275 2.27 4.53 5.86
C GLY A 275 0.97 5.10 5.30
N ASN A 276 -0.04 4.25 5.12
CA ASN A 276 -1.37 4.66 4.63
C ASN A 276 -2.04 5.65 5.60
N HIS A 277 -1.98 5.40 6.90
CA HIS A 277 -2.56 6.26 7.93
C HIS A 277 -1.87 7.62 7.98
N VAL A 278 -0.53 7.65 7.95
CA VAL A 278 0.24 8.91 7.91
C VAL A 278 -0.16 9.74 6.69
N VAL A 279 -0.21 9.13 5.50
CA VAL A 279 -0.57 9.86 4.27
C VAL A 279 -2.02 10.33 4.31
N ALA A 280 -2.95 9.49 4.76
CA ALA A 280 -4.36 9.88 4.91
C ALA A 280 -4.51 11.09 5.84
N ARG A 281 -3.85 11.08 6.99
CA ARG A 281 -3.90 12.19 7.96
C ARG A 281 -3.17 13.43 7.47
N GLY A 282 -1.96 13.30 6.92
CA GLY A 282 -1.24 14.43 6.32
C GLY A 282 -2.05 15.12 5.22
N ARG A 283 -2.77 14.35 4.39
CA ARG A 283 -3.70 14.90 3.39
C ARG A 283 -4.88 15.63 4.02
N SER A 284 -5.43 15.14 5.13
CA SER A 284 -6.51 15.84 5.85
C SER A 284 -6.06 17.20 6.42
N PHE A 285 -4.76 17.34 6.73
CA PHE A 285 -4.15 18.62 7.09
C PHE A 285 -3.75 19.47 5.87
N GLY A 286 -3.83 18.93 4.64
CA GLY A 286 -3.42 19.64 3.44
C GLY A 286 -1.90 19.74 3.26
N PHE A 287 -1.15 18.72 3.72
CA PHE A 287 0.29 18.62 3.46
C PHE A 287 0.58 18.39 1.98
N ALA A 288 1.71 18.93 1.52
CA ALA A 288 2.14 18.82 0.13
C ALA A 288 3.60 18.37 -0.01
N LEU A 289 4.41 18.51 1.04
CA LEU A 289 5.84 18.19 1.00
C LEU A 289 6.12 16.85 1.68
N LYS A 290 7.02 16.04 1.10
CA LYS A 290 7.46 14.76 1.69
C LYS A 290 7.89 14.92 3.15
N ASP A 291 8.64 15.97 3.47
CA ASP A 291 9.16 16.20 4.82
C ASP A 291 8.05 16.47 5.85
N GLU A 292 6.90 17.00 5.44
CA GLU A 292 5.73 17.17 6.33
C GLU A 292 5.13 15.82 6.72
N PHE A 293 5.02 14.90 5.77
CA PHE A 293 4.54 13.54 6.05
C PHE A 293 5.54 12.74 6.89
N SER A 294 6.83 12.81 6.57
CA SER A 294 7.87 12.14 7.35
C SER A 294 7.89 12.64 8.80
N TYR A 295 7.78 13.95 9.01
CA TYR A 295 7.77 14.50 10.35
C TYR A 295 6.46 14.19 11.10
N LEU A 296 5.32 14.13 10.42
CA LEU A 296 4.07 13.65 11.04
C LEU A 296 4.19 12.18 11.50
N ALA A 297 4.79 11.32 10.68
CA ALA A 297 5.06 9.95 11.09
C ALA A 297 5.97 9.88 12.32
N HIS A 298 7.03 10.70 12.39
CA HIS A 298 7.86 10.83 13.59
C HIS A 298 7.05 11.22 14.83
N LEU A 299 6.15 12.20 14.72
CA LEU A 299 5.27 12.60 15.82
C LEU A 299 4.33 11.47 16.24
N MET A 300 3.76 10.74 15.28
CA MET A 300 2.86 9.61 15.55
C MET A 300 3.54 8.44 16.26
N VAL A 301 4.83 8.20 16.00
CA VAL A 301 5.60 7.19 16.77
C VAL A 301 5.69 7.57 18.26
N HIS A 302 5.84 8.86 18.57
CA HIS A 302 6.04 9.31 19.96
C HIS A 302 4.73 9.52 20.71
N PHE A 303 3.71 10.09 20.06
CA PHE A 303 2.45 10.48 20.69
C PHE A 303 1.28 9.52 20.38
N GLY A 304 1.49 8.53 19.52
CA GLY A 304 0.45 7.67 18.95
C GLY A 304 -0.13 8.23 17.65
N GLY A 305 -0.68 7.36 16.81
CA GLY A 305 -1.25 7.66 15.49
C GLY A 305 -2.44 8.63 15.51
N TRP A 306 -3.02 8.91 16.67
CA TRP A 306 -4.22 9.75 16.84
C TRP A 306 -4.02 10.95 17.77
N PHE A 307 -2.78 11.30 18.10
CA PHE A 307 -2.47 12.34 19.08
C PHE A 307 -3.13 13.70 18.82
N PHE A 308 -3.34 14.04 17.54
CA PHE A 308 -3.92 15.31 17.07
C PHE A 308 -5.42 15.44 17.34
N GLU A 309 -6.06 14.40 17.87
CA GLU A 309 -7.45 14.45 18.35
C GLU A 309 -7.54 14.73 19.86
N THR A 310 -6.40 14.87 20.56
CA THR A 310 -6.35 15.07 22.02
C THR A 310 -5.78 16.43 22.38
N GLU A 311 -6.33 17.19 23.31
CA GLU A 311 -5.84 18.55 23.64
C GLU A 311 -4.48 18.59 24.40
N HIS A 312 -3.67 17.54 24.32
CA HIS A 312 -2.45 17.37 25.12
C HIS A 312 -1.17 17.95 24.49
N VAL A 313 -1.20 18.28 23.21
CA VAL A 313 -0.08 18.94 22.50
C VAL A 313 -0.60 20.09 21.62
N PRO A 314 -1.22 21.12 22.24
CA PRO A 314 -1.97 22.15 21.52
C PRO A 314 -1.12 22.95 20.53
N GLU A 315 0.17 23.15 20.81
CA GLU A 315 1.09 23.87 19.91
C GLU A 315 1.31 23.10 18.61
N LEU A 316 1.49 21.78 18.68
CA LEU A 316 1.62 20.93 17.49
C LEU A 316 0.31 20.90 16.71
N GLN A 317 -0.84 20.82 17.39
CA GLN A 317 -2.14 20.85 16.73
C GLN A 317 -2.38 22.16 15.99
N ALA A 318 -2.04 23.30 16.60
CA ALA A 318 -2.15 24.59 15.96
C ALA A 318 -1.36 24.62 14.64
N ILE A 319 -0.16 24.02 14.61
CA ILE A 319 0.65 23.91 13.38
C ILE A 319 -0.02 22.99 12.35
N LEU A 320 -0.55 21.84 12.76
CA LEU A 320 -1.18 20.88 11.84
C LEU A 320 -2.39 21.49 11.12
N TRP A 321 -3.25 22.20 11.86
CA TRP A 321 -4.51 22.75 11.35
C TRP A 321 -4.37 24.11 10.63
N GLN A 322 -3.26 24.82 10.82
CA GLN A 322 -3.03 26.11 10.16
C GLN A 322 -2.32 25.93 8.82
N PRO A 323 -2.91 26.39 7.70
CA PRO A 323 -2.22 26.40 6.41
C PRO A 323 -0.95 27.25 6.47
N ALA A 324 0.20 26.61 6.29
CA ALA A 324 1.50 27.27 6.26
C ALA A 324 2.44 26.48 5.33
N PRO A 325 3.38 27.14 4.65
CA PRO A 325 4.45 26.45 3.96
C PRO A 325 5.41 25.81 4.99
N SER A 326 5.97 24.65 4.64
CA SER A 326 7.05 24.01 5.41
C SER A 326 6.70 23.72 6.87
N ARG A 327 5.51 23.17 7.13
CA ARG A 327 5.06 22.92 8.52
C ARG A 327 6.00 22.01 9.31
N HIS A 328 6.74 21.13 8.63
CA HIS A 328 7.74 20.27 9.24
C HIS A 328 8.77 21.05 10.08
N GLN A 329 9.21 22.23 9.63
CA GLN A 329 10.19 23.05 10.37
C GLN A 329 9.59 23.59 11.67
N ALA A 330 8.35 24.08 11.61
CA ALA A 330 7.64 24.56 12.78
C ALA A 330 7.36 23.41 13.77
N MET A 331 6.94 22.25 13.27
CA MET A 331 6.75 21.05 14.10
C MET A 331 8.08 20.64 14.78
N GLN A 332 9.18 20.65 14.03
CA GLN A 332 10.51 20.32 14.55
C GLN A 332 10.99 21.27 15.65
N GLN A 333 10.72 22.56 15.50
CA GLN A 333 11.09 23.56 16.48
C GLN A 333 10.33 23.39 17.81
N VAL A 334 9.05 23.02 17.74
CA VAL A 334 8.15 22.94 18.90
C VAL A 334 8.20 21.58 19.58
N PHE A 335 8.53 20.51 18.84
CA PHE A 335 8.46 19.13 19.31
C PHE A 335 9.15 18.86 20.67
N PRO A 336 10.40 19.28 20.94
CA PRO A 336 11.06 18.95 22.21
C PRO A 336 10.30 19.47 23.44
N ALA A 337 9.86 20.73 23.40
CA ALA A 337 9.09 21.34 24.48
C ALA A 337 7.71 20.70 24.61
N ALA A 338 7.04 20.41 23.48
CA ALA A 338 5.75 19.74 23.49
C ALA A 338 5.85 18.32 24.06
N TRP A 339 6.91 17.56 23.74
CA TRP A 339 7.17 16.25 24.30
C TRP A 339 7.36 16.34 25.82
N GLU A 340 8.26 17.19 26.29
CA GLU A 340 8.56 17.36 27.71
C GLU A 340 7.34 17.79 28.55
N ALA A 341 6.42 18.56 27.97
CA ALA A 341 5.18 18.99 28.62
C ALA A 341 4.03 17.96 28.55
N SER A 342 4.17 16.90 27.75
CA SER A 342 3.09 15.98 27.44
C SER A 342 2.86 14.91 28.55
N PRO A 343 1.65 14.32 28.63
CA PRO A 343 1.42 13.16 29.50
C PRO A 343 2.25 11.95 29.07
N PHE A 344 2.57 11.83 27.78
CA PHE A 344 3.34 10.73 27.23
C PHE A 344 4.78 10.69 27.76
N ALA A 345 5.44 11.85 27.90
CA ALA A 345 6.77 11.91 28.50
C ALA A 345 6.75 11.52 29.97
N ARG A 346 5.72 11.91 30.73
CA ARG A 346 5.55 11.52 32.15
C ARG A 346 5.36 10.02 32.29
N VAL A 347 4.47 9.45 31.47
CA VAL A 347 4.24 8.00 31.44
C VAL A 347 5.51 7.26 31.01
N ALA A 348 6.22 7.72 29.98
CA ALA A 348 7.47 7.10 29.53
C ALA A 348 8.53 7.06 30.63
N GLN A 349 8.70 8.14 31.40
CA GLN A 349 9.65 8.20 32.53
C GLN A 349 9.28 7.24 33.67
N ALA A 350 7.99 7.10 33.99
CA ALA A 350 7.52 6.26 35.08
C ALA A 350 7.22 4.80 34.65
N ARG A 351 7.24 4.50 33.35
CA ARG A 351 6.66 3.29 32.75
C ARG A 351 7.11 1.99 33.42
N ALA A 352 8.42 1.79 33.55
CA ALA A 352 8.98 0.54 34.07
C ALA A 352 8.50 0.26 35.51
N GLY A 353 8.55 1.26 36.40
CA GLY A 353 8.08 1.13 37.77
C GLY A 353 6.56 0.98 37.85
N PHE A 354 5.83 1.76 37.05
CA PHE A 354 4.37 1.74 37.04
C PHE A 354 3.83 0.39 36.56
N VAL A 355 4.38 -0.17 35.47
CA VAL A 355 4.00 -1.49 34.95
C VAL A 355 4.37 -2.61 35.93
N ALA A 356 5.54 -2.55 36.57
CA ALA A 356 5.94 -3.55 37.55
C ALA A 356 4.99 -3.61 38.77
N ASP A 357 4.57 -2.45 39.27
CA ASP A 357 3.61 -2.40 40.38
C ASP A 357 2.21 -2.88 39.97
N LEU A 358 1.77 -2.60 38.73
CA LEU A 358 0.50 -3.09 38.19
C LEU A 358 0.46 -4.62 38.10
N GLN A 359 1.56 -5.24 37.66
CA GLN A 359 1.68 -6.71 37.63
C GLN A 359 1.55 -7.33 39.03
N GLY A 360 1.91 -6.58 40.08
CA GLY A 360 1.78 -7.03 41.47
C GLY A 360 0.34 -7.00 42.02
N LEU A 361 -0.62 -6.33 41.35
CA LEU A 361 -2.00 -6.21 41.82
C LEU A 361 -2.89 -7.37 41.37
N ASN A 362 -2.70 -7.92 40.17
CA ASN A 362 -3.38 -9.13 39.68
C ASN A 362 -2.82 -9.56 38.32
N ASP A 363 -2.83 -10.86 38.00
CA ASP A 363 -2.50 -11.39 36.66
C ASP A 363 -3.56 -11.03 35.57
N ALA A 364 -4.72 -10.51 35.99
CA ALA A 364 -5.85 -10.22 35.11
C ALA A 364 -5.83 -8.77 34.57
N PRO A 365 -6.24 -8.54 33.32
CA PRO A 365 -6.20 -7.20 32.71
C PRO A 365 -7.33 -6.28 33.19
N PHE A 366 -8.29 -6.76 33.99
CA PHE A 366 -9.48 -6.01 34.41
C PHE A 366 -9.32 -5.47 35.83
N PHE A 367 -9.46 -4.16 35.96
CA PHE A 367 -9.27 -3.44 37.22
C PHE A 367 -10.60 -2.86 37.71
N GLU A 368 -10.83 -2.92 39.02
CA GLU A 368 -11.95 -2.23 39.64
C GLU A 368 -11.71 -0.70 39.68
N ASP A 369 -12.78 0.07 39.67
CA ASP A 369 -12.71 1.53 39.79
C ASP A 369 -12.02 1.94 41.10
N GLY A 370 -11.06 2.87 40.97
CA GLY A 370 -10.27 3.36 42.10
C GLY A 370 -9.06 2.49 42.48
N ALA A 371 -8.94 1.25 41.97
CA ALA A 371 -7.80 0.38 42.27
C ALA A 371 -6.45 0.96 41.79
N LEU A 372 -6.49 1.85 40.79
CA LEU A 372 -5.31 2.43 40.17
C LEU A 372 -4.86 3.74 40.80
N GLN A 373 -5.71 4.43 41.56
CA GLN A 373 -5.39 5.74 42.14
C GLN A 373 -4.13 5.70 43.04
N PRO A 374 -3.96 4.70 43.94
CA PRO A 374 -2.75 4.64 44.77
C PRO A 374 -1.46 4.43 43.96
N LEU A 375 -1.55 3.80 42.79
CA LEU A 375 -0.41 3.64 41.88
C LEU A 375 -0.11 4.93 41.13
N VAL A 376 -1.16 5.63 40.67
CA VAL A 376 -0.99 6.94 40.04
C VAL A 376 -0.33 7.93 41.01
N ASP A 377 -0.77 7.96 42.26
CA ASP A 377 -0.21 8.82 43.31
C ASP A 377 1.26 8.49 43.64
N ARG A 378 1.67 7.23 43.46
CA ARG A 378 3.03 6.75 43.73
C ARG A 378 4.00 7.11 42.61
N HIS A 379 3.57 7.00 41.36
CA HIS A 379 4.45 7.09 40.19
C HIS A 379 4.43 8.45 39.51
N PHE A 380 3.38 9.25 39.73
CA PHE A 380 3.22 10.56 39.09
C PHE A 380 3.08 11.68 40.12
N ALA A 381 3.70 12.82 39.83
CA ALA A 381 3.58 14.00 40.66
C ALA A 381 2.14 14.52 40.67
N ALA A 382 1.70 15.10 41.79
CA ALA A 382 0.33 15.61 41.94
C ALA A 382 -0.05 16.66 40.88
N GLU A 383 0.92 17.43 40.39
CA GLU A 383 0.73 18.40 39.31
C GLU A 383 0.42 17.76 37.94
N ASP A 384 0.84 16.52 37.70
CA ASP A 384 0.58 15.80 36.45
C ASP A 384 -0.82 15.12 36.44
N HIS A 385 -1.44 14.91 37.62
CA HIS A 385 -2.68 14.14 37.77
C HIS A 385 -3.83 14.68 36.91
N HIS A 386 -3.98 16.00 36.83
CA HIS A 386 -5.03 16.61 36.02
C HIS A 386 -4.84 16.30 34.53
N MET A 387 -3.60 16.34 34.03
CA MET A 387 -3.31 16.07 32.62
C MET A 387 -3.52 14.60 32.27
N LEU A 388 -3.02 13.69 33.12
CA LEU A 388 -3.23 12.24 32.97
C LEU A 388 -4.71 11.86 33.06
N GLY A 389 -5.43 12.46 34.01
CA GLY A 389 -6.87 12.26 34.18
C GLY A 389 -7.68 12.68 32.95
N ARG A 390 -7.30 13.78 32.28
CA ARG A 390 -7.94 14.18 31.01
C ARG A 390 -7.70 13.17 29.89
N LEU A 391 -6.46 12.69 29.72
CA LEU A 391 -6.14 11.69 28.68
C LEU A 391 -6.93 10.39 28.91
N TRP A 392 -6.97 9.94 30.16
CA TRP A 392 -7.79 8.80 30.59
C TRP A 392 -9.27 8.98 30.21
N GLN A 393 -9.87 10.10 30.62
CA GLN A 393 -11.28 10.38 30.41
C GLN A 393 -11.65 10.41 28.91
N VAL A 394 -10.79 11.00 28.08
CA VAL A 394 -11.00 11.05 26.63
C VAL A 394 -10.95 9.64 26.01
N GLY A 395 -10.00 8.80 26.45
CA GLY A 395 -9.92 7.39 26.01
C GLY A 395 -11.15 6.57 26.39
N VAL A 396 -11.59 6.68 27.65
CA VAL A 396 -12.80 6.00 28.16
C VAL A 396 -14.04 6.46 27.42
N ALA A 397 -14.22 7.77 27.25
CA ALA A 397 -15.39 8.33 26.56
C ALA A 397 -15.47 7.87 25.10
N HIS A 398 -14.34 7.81 24.39
CA HIS A 398 -14.31 7.29 23.02
C HIS A 398 -14.65 5.80 22.98
N ALA A 399 -14.09 4.99 23.87
CA ALA A 399 -14.39 3.55 23.91
C ALA A 399 -15.85 3.27 24.25
N GLN A 400 -16.44 4.01 25.20
CA GLN A 400 -17.88 3.95 25.48
C GLN A 400 -18.72 4.30 24.24
N PHE A 401 -18.33 5.33 23.49
CA PHE A 401 -18.99 5.69 22.24
C PHE A 401 -18.92 4.56 21.19
N GLN A 402 -17.82 3.81 21.16
CA GLN A 402 -17.65 2.62 20.31
C GLN A 402 -18.34 1.36 20.87
N GLY A 403 -19.03 1.44 22.01
CA GLY A 403 -19.77 0.32 22.59
C GLY A 403 -18.94 -0.63 23.47
N ALA A 404 -17.81 -0.17 24.03
CA ALA A 404 -17.03 -0.95 24.98
C ALA A 404 -17.85 -1.27 26.26
N PRO A 405 -17.82 -2.53 26.76
CA PRO A 405 -18.48 -2.90 28.00
C PRO A 405 -17.92 -2.15 29.21
N ASP A 406 -18.79 -1.78 30.16
CA ASP A 406 -18.41 -1.00 31.36
C ASP A 406 -17.23 -1.60 32.15
N HIS A 407 -17.17 -2.92 32.29
CA HIS A 407 -16.10 -3.61 33.03
C HIS A 407 -14.73 -3.56 32.33
N THR A 408 -14.66 -3.13 31.08
CA THR A 408 -13.40 -2.97 30.34
C THR A 408 -12.86 -1.55 30.38
N LEU A 409 -13.67 -0.56 30.78
CA LEU A 409 -13.34 0.85 30.65
C LEU A 409 -12.14 1.27 31.49
N THR A 410 -12.02 0.74 32.71
CA THR A 410 -10.89 1.04 33.59
C THR A 410 -9.58 0.55 32.95
N THR A 411 -9.59 -0.63 32.35
CA THR A 411 -8.44 -1.15 31.60
C THR A 411 -8.13 -0.32 30.36
N ILE A 412 -9.15 0.10 29.62
CA ILE A 412 -8.97 0.92 28.42
C ILE A 412 -8.40 2.30 28.77
N GLY A 413 -8.84 2.91 29.87
CA GLY A 413 -8.24 4.15 30.37
C GLY A 413 -6.76 3.98 30.69
N LEU A 414 -6.38 2.86 31.32
CA LEU A 414 -4.99 2.55 31.63
C LEU A 414 -4.16 2.34 30.36
N LEU A 415 -4.67 1.54 29.43
CA LEU A 415 -4.02 1.31 28.14
C LEU A 415 -3.92 2.60 27.31
N THR A 416 -4.88 3.53 27.45
CA THR A 416 -4.80 4.85 26.82
C THR A 416 -3.61 5.67 27.34
N LEU A 417 -3.28 5.56 28.64
CA LEU A 417 -2.08 6.20 29.17
C LEU A 417 -0.80 5.55 28.65
N LEU A 418 -0.77 4.22 28.55
CA LEU A 418 0.44 3.44 28.22
C LEU A 418 0.75 3.34 26.72
N LEU A 419 -0.30 3.27 25.89
CA LEU A 419 -0.23 3.01 24.44
C LEU A 419 -0.77 4.18 23.61
N GLY A 420 -1.40 5.16 24.25
CA GLY A 420 -1.94 6.36 23.61
C GLY A 420 -3.43 6.28 23.28
N TYR A 421 -3.96 7.43 22.87
CA TYR A 421 -5.38 7.58 22.53
C TYR A 421 -5.74 6.75 21.29
N ARG A 422 -6.88 6.04 21.35
CA ARG A 422 -7.37 5.13 20.30
C ARG A 422 -6.35 4.05 19.91
N PHE A 423 -5.57 3.54 20.86
CA PHE A 423 -4.57 2.48 20.62
C PHE A 423 -5.13 1.26 19.86
N TYR A 424 -6.41 0.95 20.03
CA TYR A 424 -7.09 -0.17 19.37
C TYR A 424 -7.48 0.06 17.90
N GLU A 425 -7.30 1.29 17.41
CA GLU A 425 -7.43 1.69 16.01
C GLU A 425 -6.11 2.26 15.46
N ASP A 426 -5.05 2.20 16.26
CA ASP A 426 -3.78 2.82 15.95
C ASP A 426 -2.85 1.81 15.26
N PRO A 427 -2.53 1.97 13.97
CA PRO A 427 -1.60 1.07 13.29
C PRO A 427 -0.18 1.11 13.89
N PHE A 428 0.17 2.17 14.64
CA PHE A 428 1.41 2.25 15.41
C PHE A 428 1.39 1.40 16.68
N VAL A 429 0.23 0.88 17.12
CA VAL A 429 0.11 -0.03 18.26
C VAL A 429 -0.28 -1.42 17.81
N MET A 430 -1.42 -1.58 17.14
CA MET A 430 -1.93 -2.89 16.75
C MET A 430 -2.64 -2.86 15.39
N HIS A 431 -2.76 -4.04 14.78
CA HIS A 431 -3.55 -4.26 13.59
C HIS A 431 -4.75 -5.14 13.95
N ALA A 432 -5.87 -4.51 14.30
CA ALA A 432 -7.14 -5.21 14.51
C ALA A 432 -8.33 -4.31 14.18
N PRO A 433 -9.44 -4.88 13.66
CA PRO A 433 -10.70 -4.16 13.62
C PRO A 433 -11.20 -3.86 15.03
N VAL A 434 -11.93 -2.76 15.18
CA VAL A 434 -12.58 -2.41 16.44
C VAL A 434 -13.52 -3.55 16.86
N PRO A 435 -13.43 -4.05 18.10
CA PRO A 435 -14.34 -5.07 18.57
C PRO A 435 -15.80 -4.64 18.51
N THR A 436 -16.67 -5.55 18.09
CA THR A 436 -18.12 -5.29 17.98
C THR A 436 -18.94 -6.00 19.07
N ASP A 437 -18.30 -6.86 19.87
CA ASP A 437 -18.91 -7.59 20.97
C ASP A 437 -18.03 -7.59 22.22
N THR A 438 -18.62 -8.03 23.35
CA THR A 438 -17.95 -8.06 24.65
C THR A 438 -16.67 -8.91 24.63
N ALA A 439 -16.70 -10.07 23.99
CA ALA A 439 -15.57 -11.00 23.97
C ALA A 439 -14.37 -10.41 23.22
N GLY A 440 -14.62 -9.70 22.11
CA GLY A 440 -13.59 -9.00 21.36
C GLY A 440 -12.95 -7.86 22.15
N TRP A 441 -13.74 -7.09 22.91
CA TRP A 441 -13.20 -6.02 23.78
C TRP A 441 -12.32 -6.59 24.89
N GLU A 442 -12.74 -7.69 25.51
CA GLU A 442 -11.94 -8.38 26.53
C GLU A 442 -10.64 -8.94 25.98
N GLU A 443 -10.67 -9.54 24.78
CA GLU A 443 -9.48 -10.07 24.13
C GLU A 443 -8.50 -8.97 23.74
N MET A 444 -9.00 -7.89 23.15
CA MET A 444 -8.22 -6.70 22.83
C MET A 444 -7.53 -6.14 24.08
N CYS A 445 -8.24 -6.03 25.22
CA CYS A 445 -7.65 -5.59 26.49
C CYS A 445 -6.52 -6.52 26.96
N ARG A 446 -6.69 -7.85 26.86
CA ARG A 446 -5.65 -8.84 27.17
C ARG A 446 -4.42 -8.65 26.29
N THR A 447 -4.61 -8.65 24.97
CA THR A 447 -3.50 -8.53 24.00
C THR A 447 -2.73 -7.23 24.23
N CYS A 448 -3.42 -6.09 24.34
CA CYS A 448 -2.76 -4.80 24.53
C CYS A 448 -2.09 -4.68 25.90
N TRP A 449 -2.63 -5.32 26.94
CA TRP A 449 -1.95 -5.40 28.24
C TRP A 449 -0.63 -6.16 28.14
N ASP A 450 -0.61 -7.29 27.43
CA ASP A 450 0.61 -8.06 27.20
C ASP A 450 1.66 -7.24 26.43
N MET A 451 1.25 -6.53 25.38
CA MET A 451 2.13 -5.63 24.62
C MET A 451 2.68 -4.48 25.49
N ALA A 452 1.84 -3.91 26.35
CA ALA A 452 2.24 -2.82 27.24
C ALA A 452 3.32 -3.28 28.24
N LYS A 453 3.25 -4.54 28.70
CA LYS A 453 4.26 -5.18 29.57
C LYS A 453 5.57 -5.43 28.85
N GLU A 454 5.54 -5.99 27.64
CA GLU A 454 6.76 -6.29 26.87
C GLU A 454 7.58 -5.05 26.56
N THR A 455 6.89 -3.96 26.22
CA THR A 455 7.52 -2.66 25.90
C THR A 455 8.10 -1.95 27.14
N ALA A 456 7.82 -2.41 28.36
CA ALA A 456 8.40 -1.84 29.58
C ALA A 456 9.81 -2.38 29.92
N HIS A 457 10.24 -3.44 29.23
CA HIS A 457 11.53 -4.11 29.48
C HIS A 457 12.61 -3.82 28.42
N GLY A 458 12.28 -3.08 27.36
CA GLY A 458 13.22 -2.56 26.35
C GLY A 458 13.32 -1.05 26.43
#